data_AF-A0A0K1XF98-F1
#
_entry.id   AF-A0A0K1XF98-F1
#
_cell.length_a   1.000
_cell.length_b   1.000
_cell.length_c   1.000
_cell.angle_alpha   90.00
_cell.angle_beta   90.00
_cell.angle_gamma   90.00
#
_symmetry.space_group_name_H-M   'P 1'
#
loop_
_entity.id
_entity.type
_entity.pdbx_description
1 polymer ?
#
loop_
_entity_poly.entity_id
_entity_poly.type
_entity_poly.pdbx_seq_one_letter_code
_entity_poly.pdbx_strand_id
1 'polypeptide(L)'
;MSSSAITEDFYKAFLRKNASQRELVWVGRLMVLGVALLAIYLAADPNSKVLDIVSYAWAGFGAAFGPVILLSVTWPRMTRNGAVAGILVGALTVVLWKQFIDLGLYEIIPGFALASVAIIVVSLFGKPPASSIQQRFAQADQVFKQG
;
A
#
# COMPACT_ATOMS: atom_id res chain seq x y z
N MET A 1 18.49 -6.33 11.74
CA MET A 1 18.40 -7.25 10.58
C MET A 1 17.57 -6.66 9.41
N SER A 2 17.25 -5.36 9.43
CA SER A 2 16.37 -4.73 8.42
C SER A 2 17.11 -3.96 7.32
N SER A 3 18.45 -3.93 7.35
CA SER A 3 19.24 -3.13 6.39
C SER A 3 19.44 -3.84 5.05
N SER A 4 19.48 -5.17 5.02
CA SER A 4 19.82 -5.92 3.80
C SER A 4 18.65 -6.04 2.82
N ALA A 5 17.42 -6.22 3.33
CA ALA A 5 16.23 -6.33 2.47
C ALA A 5 15.82 -4.98 1.85
N ILE A 6 16.02 -3.87 2.58
CA ILE A 6 15.67 -2.53 2.09
C ILE A 6 16.65 -2.05 1.01
N THR A 7 17.93 -2.42 1.10
CA THR A 7 18.95 -1.90 0.18
C THR A 7 18.83 -2.51 -1.23
N GLU A 8 18.40 -3.76 -1.38
CA GLU A 8 18.23 -4.36 -2.72
C GLU A 8 16.95 -3.88 -3.44
N ASP A 9 15.83 -3.80 -2.73
CA ASP A 9 14.54 -3.50 -3.36
C ASP A 9 14.35 -2.01 -3.66
N PHE A 10 14.92 -1.10 -2.86
CA PHE A 10 14.83 0.34 -3.14
C PHE A 10 15.79 0.82 -4.24
N TYR A 11 16.94 0.16 -4.42
CA TYR A 11 18.02 0.74 -5.24
C TYR A 11 17.85 0.49 -6.75
N LYS A 12 17.20 -0.60 -7.16
CA LYS A 12 17.06 -0.93 -8.59
C LYS A 12 15.78 -0.39 -9.22
N ALA A 13 14.73 -0.16 -8.45
CA ALA A 13 13.40 0.04 -9.01
C ALA A 13 13.09 1.49 -9.41
N PHE A 14 13.67 2.50 -8.75
CA PHE A 14 13.09 3.85 -8.85
C PHE A 14 13.87 4.83 -9.71
N LEU A 15 15.14 5.14 -9.47
CA LEU A 15 15.70 6.35 -10.07
C LEU A 15 17.22 6.33 -10.16
N ARG A 16 17.76 6.32 -11.38
CA ARG A 16 19.07 6.92 -11.74
C ARG A 16 20.22 6.76 -10.73
N LYS A 17 21.02 5.72 -10.98
CA LYS A 17 22.46 5.45 -10.79
C LYS A 17 23.48 6.48 -10.19
N ASN A 18 23.16 7.71 -9.75
CA ASN A 18 24.16 8.72 -9.32
C ASN A 18 23.64 9.74 -8.28
N ALA A 19 22.93 9.33 -7.23
CA ALA A 19 22.67 10.20 -6.07
C ALA A 19 23.49 9.71 -4.87
N SER A 20 24.27 10.61 -4.26
CA SER A 20 25.14 10.25 -3.13
C SER A 20 24.28 9.82 -1.94
N GLN A 21 24.68 8.75 -1.22
CA GLN A 21 23.98 8.34 0.01
C GLN A 21 23.78 9.51 1.00
N ARG A 22 24.69 10.48 1.01
CA ARG A 22 24.55 11.71 1.82
C ARG A 22 23.39 12.59 1.36
N GLU A 23 23.18 12.75 0.06
CA GLU A 23 22.04 13.53 -0.47
C GLU A 23 20.72 12.85 -0.15
N LEU A 24 20.64 11.53 -0.26
CA LEU A 24 19.44 10.78 0.11
C LEU A 24 19.07 10.99 1.60
N VAL A 25 20.08 10.98 2.47
CA VAL A 25 19.90 11.24 3.91
C VAL A 25 19.50 12.70 4.17
N TRP A 26 20.09 13.67 3.46
CA TRP A 26 19.73 15.08 3.61
C TRP A 26 18.33 15.40 3.09
N VAL A 27 17.94 14.84 1.94
CA VAL A 27 16.59 14.94 1.40
C VAL A 27 15.57 14.28 2.34
N GLY A 28 15.89 13.10 2.88
CA GLY A 28 15.07 12.46 3.90
C GLY A 28 14.89 13.33 5.14
N ARG A 29 15.96 13.95 5.65
CA ARG A 29 15.90 14.88 6.79
C ARG A 29 15.07 16.13 6.49
N LEU A 30 15.20 16.72 5.30
CA LEU A 30 14.40 17.86 4.87
C LEU A 30 12.91 17.50 4.74
N MET A 31 12.59 16.32 4.23
CA MET A 31 11.21 15.82 4.17
C MET A 31 10.62 15.64 5.58
N VAL A 32 11.39 15.05 6.52
CA VAL A 32 10.95 14.91 7.92
C VAL A 32 10.71 16.28 8.57
N LEU A 33 11.59 17.25 8.34
CA LEU A 33 11.41 18.63 8.79
C LEU A 33 10.15 19.27 8.20
N GLY A 34 9.91 19.09 6.90
CA GLY A 34 8.71 19.60 6.23
C GLY A 34 7.42 18.99 6.79
N VAL A 35 7.38 17.66 6.98
CA VAL A 35 6.24 16.97 7.59
C VAL A 35 6.02 17.42 9.04
N ALA A 36 7.09 17.65 9.82
CA ALA A 36 6.99 18.14 11.19
C ALA A 36 6.39 19.55 11.25
N LEU A 37 6.79 20.45 10.35
CA LEU A 37 6.21 21.80 10.27
C LEU A 37 4.74 21.77 9.86
N LEU A 38 4.37 20.92 8.89
CA LEU A 38 2.97 20.68 8.51
C LEU A 38 2.14 20.14 9.68
N ALA A 39 2.69 19.20 10.46
CA ALA A 39 2.01 18.66 11.63
C ALA A 39 1.80 19.72 12.72
N ILE A 40 2.79 20.58 12.97
CA ILE A 40 2.66 21.70 13.91
C ILE A 40 1.60 22.70 13.42
N TYR A 41 1.60 23.01 12.13
CA TYR A 41 0.59 23.90 11.53
C TYR A 41 -0.82 23.34 11.65
N LEU A 42 -1.02 22.04 11.35
CA LEU A 42 -2.32 21.37 11.49
C LEU A 42 -2.74 21.21 12.96
N ALA A 43 -1.79 21.02 13.89
CA ALA A 43 -2.07 20.92 15.32
C ALA A 43 -2.42 22.27 15.96
N ALA A 44 -1.99 23.38 15.35
CA ALA A 44 -2.32 24.72 15.79
C ALA A 44 -3.81 25.07 15.59
N ASP A 45 -4.54 24.32 14.76
CA ASP A 45 -5.98 24.47 14.56
C ASP A 45 -6.76 23.36 15.29
N PRO A 46 -7.32 23.61 16.49
CA PRO A 46 -7.90 22.57 17.34
C PRO A 46 -9.24 22.02 16.84
N ASN A 47 -9.83 22.64 15.81
CA ASN A 47 -11.24 22.44 15.46
C ASN A 47 -11.53 21.17 14.62
N SER A 48 -10.53 20.40 14.19
CA SER A 48 -10.77 19.11 13.53
C SER A 48 -9.62 18.12 13.80
N LYS A 49 -9.58 17.65 15.06
CA LYS A 49 -9.06 16.35 15.53
C LYS A 49 -7.99 15.71 14.64
N VAL A 50 -6.72 16.05 14.87
CA VAL A 50 -5.54 15.38 14.29
C VAL A 50 -5.65 13.85 14.38
N LEU A 51 -6.23 13.35 15.48
CA LEU A 51 -6.52 11.93 15.72
C LEU A 51 -7.44 11.33 14.65
N ASP A 52 -8.45 12.06 14.19
CA ASP A 52 -9.39 11.60 13.17
C ASP A 52 -8.72 11.57 11.78
N ILE A 53 -7.87 12.55 11.47
CA ILE A 53 -7.10 12.59 10.21
C ILE A 53 -6.14 11.39 10.14
N VAL A 54 -5.43 11.10 11.23
CA VAL A 54 -4.50 9.97 11.30
C VAL A 54 -5.25 8.63 11.25
N SER A 55 -6.33 8.49 12.01
CA SER A 55 -7.18 7.28 12.00
C SER A 55 -7.74 7.02 10.60
N TYR A 56 -8.22 8.06 9.93
CA TYR A 56 -8.72 7.99 8.55
C TYR A 56 -7.63 7.57 7.55
N ALA A 57 -6.42 8.12 7.66
CA ALA A 57 -5.31 7.70 6.81
C ALA A 57 -5.01 6.21 7.01
N TRP A 58 -4.93 5.74 8.26
CA TRP A 58 -4.73 4.33 8.58
C TRP A 58 -5.87 3.43 8.09
N ALA A 59 -7.11 3.89 8.15
CA ALA A 59 -8.28 3.22 7.61
C ALA A 59 -8.16 3.04 6.08
N GLY A 60 -7.82 4.12 5.36
CA GLY A 60 -7.61 4.08 3.91
C GLY A 60 -6.45 3.18 3.49
N PHE A 61 -5.34 3.22 4.24
CA PHE A 61 -4.23 2.29 4.05
C PHE A 61 -4.66 0.84 4.29
N GLY A 62 -5.40 0.55 5.35
CA GLY A 62 -5.91 -0.79 5.63
C GLY A 62 -6.84 -1.32 4.54
N ALA A 63 -7.72 -0.47 4.01
CA ALA A 63 -8.65 -0.84 2.95
C ALA A 63 -7.97 -1.07 1.60
N ALA A 64 -6.93 -0.30 1.26
CA ALA A 64 -6.20 -0.44 0.00
C ALA A 64 -5.15 -1.56 0.04
N PHE A 65 -4.39 -1.69 1.13
CA PHE A 65 -3.30 -2.67 1.24
C PHE A 65 -3.74 -4.00 1.83
N GLY A 66 -4.71 -4.03 2.74
CA GLY A 66 -5.23 -5.26 3.34
C GLY A 66 -5.61 -6.34 2.31
N PRO A 67 -6.45 -6.05 1.30
CA PRO A 67 -6.88 -7.07 0.35
C PRO A 67 -5.76 -7.46 -0.61
N VAL A 68 -4.86 -6.53 -0.94
CA VAL A 68 -3.67 -6.81 -1.75
C VAL A 68 -2.74 -7.77 -1.02
N ILE A 69 -2.46 -7.53 0.26
CA ILE A 69 -1.59 -8.39 1.07
C ILE A 69 -2.23 -9.77 1.23
N LEU A 70 -3.50 -9.83 1.59
CA LEU A 70 -4.24 -11.10 1.75
C LEU A 70 -4.25 -11.92 0.47
N LEU A 71 -4.63 -11.31 -0.66
CA LEU A 71 -4.66 -12.00 -1.96
C LEU A 71 -3.26 -12.33 -2.47
N SER A 72 -2.24 -11.54 -2.15
CA SER A 72 -0.86 -11.85 -2.56
C SER A 72 -0.31 -13.13 -1.95
N VAL A 73 -0.78 -13.50 -0.75
CA VAL A 73 -0.30 -14.67 -0.01
C VAL A 73 -1.23 -15.87 -0.20
N THR A 74 -2.53 -15.65 -0.40
CA THR A 74 -3.50 -16.73 -0.57
C THR A 74 -3.75 -17.10 -2.03
N TRP A 75 -3.45 -16.20 -2.98
CA TRP A 75 -3.81 -16.40 -4.38
C TRP A 75 -2.60 -16.38 -5.34
N PRO A 76 -2.15 -17.55 -5.82
CA PRO A 76 -0.97 -17.66 -6.69
C PRO A 76 -1.14 -17.02 -8.07
N ARG A 77 -2.37 -16.65 -8.46
CA ARG A 77 -2.67 -16.03 -9.75
C ARG A 77 -2.71 -14.50 -9.68
N MET A 78 -2.42 -13.89 -8.53
CA MET A 78 -2.46 -12.43 -8.43
C MET A 78 -1.44 -11.80 -9.37
N THR A 79 -1.90 -10.82 -10.16
CA THR A 79 -1.05 -10.13 -11.14
C THR A 79 -0.58 -8.79 -10.59
N ARG A 80 0.58 -8.30 -11.06
CA ARG A 80 1.07 -6.96 -10.69
C ARG A 80 0.07 -5.86 -11.04
N ASN A 81 -0.58 -5.97 -12.19
CA ASN A 81 -1.58 -4.99 -12.63
C ASN A 81 -2.84 -5.06 -11.77
N GLY A 82 -3.26 -6.25 -11.34
CA GLY A 82 -4.36 -6.42 -10.39
C GLY A 82 -4.06 -5.83 -9.02
N ALA A 83 -2.84 -6.00 -8.52
CA ALA A 83 -2.40 -5.37 -7.27
C ALA A 83 -2.48 -3.84 -7.35
N VAL A 84 -1.94 -3.24 -8.41
CA VAL A 84 -1.97 -1.77 -8.60
C VAL A 84 -3.40 -1.27 -8.76
N ALA A 85 -4.22 -1.96 -9.55
CA ALA A 85 -5.64 -1.60 -9.70
C ALA A 85 -6.40 -1.68 -8.37
N GLY A 86 -6.13 -2.70 -7.55
CA GLY A 86 -6.68 -2.84 -6.21
C GLY A 86 -6.35 -1.67 -5.29
N ILE A 87 -5.08 -1.27 -5.24
CA ILE A 87 -4.63 -0.14 -4.42
C ILE A 87 -5.32 1.15 -4.86
N LEU A 88 -5.37 1.41 -6.18
CA LEU A 88 -5.99 2.61 -6.73
C LEU A 88 -7.51 2.64 -6.48
N VAL A 89 -8.21 1.53 -6.74
CA VAL A 89 -9.65 1.43 -6.51
C VAL A 89 -9.96 1.52 -5.02
N GLY A 90 -9.19 0.87 -4.16
CA GLY A 90 -9.35 0.95 -2.71
C GLY A 90 -9.16 2.37 -2.17
N ALA A 91 -8.07 3.03 -2.56
CA ALA A 91 -7.80 4.41 -2.16
C ALA A 91 -8.88 5.37 -2.67
N LEU A 92 -9.28 5.25 -3.93
CA LEU A 92 -10.31 6.10 -4.52
C LEU A 92 -11.67 5.86 -3.87
N THR A 93 -12.01 4.61 -3.58
CA THR A 93 -13.26 4.25 -2.91
C THR A 93 -13.33 4.88 -1.53
N VAL A 94 -12.28 4.82 -0.72
CA VAL A 94 -12.27 5.41 0.63
C VAL A 94 -12.46 6.93 0.57
N VAL A 95 -11.78 7.60 -0.37
CA VAL A 95 -11.91 9.06 -0.54
C VAL A 95 -13.30 9.47 -1.06
N LEU A 96 -13.83 8.77 -2.06
CA LEU A 96 -15.15 9.08 -2.61
C LEU A 96 -16.28 8.73 -1.62
N TRP A 97 -16.13 7.67 -0.83
CA TRP A 97 -17.13 7.27 0.15
C TRP A 97 -17.32 8.35 1.22
N LYS A 98 -16.23 8.92 1.73
CA LYS A 98 -16.26 10.05 2.68
C LYS A 98 -16.95 11.29 2.10
N GLN A 99 -16.75 11.56 0.81
CA GLN A 99 -17.26 12.77 0.16
C GLN A 99 -18.76 12.69 -0.17
N PHE A 100 -19.28 11.49 -0.46
CA PHE A 100 -20.63 11.31 -1.02
C PHE A 100 -21.60 10.55 -0.10
N ILE A 101 -21.11 9.79 0.90
CA ILE A 101 -21.92 8.85 1.68
C ILE A 101 -21.57 8.98 3.18
N ASP A 102 -22.22 9.90 3.86
CA ASP A 102 -22.08 10.12 5.31
C ASP A 102 -22.96 9.14 6.11
N LEU A 103 -22.85 7.83 5.83
CA LEU A 103 -23.74 6.80 6.38
C LEU A 103 -23.31 6.25 7.76
N GLY A 104 -22.30 6.82 8.41
CA GLY A 104 -21.79 6.30 9.69
C GLY A 104 -21.23 4.86 9.61
N LEU A 105 -21.06 4.33 8.40
CA LEU A 105 -20.50 3.02 8.10
C LEU A 105 -18.99 3.16 7.93
N TYR A 106 -18.22 2.28 8.58
CA TYR A 106 -16.75 2.27 8.47
C TYR A 106 -16.34 2.12 7.00
N GLU A 107 -15.74 3.17 6.44
CA GLU A 107 -15.32 3.31 5.03
C GLU A 107 -14.35 2.19 4.59
N ILE A 108 -13.71 1.55 5.57
CA ILE A 108 -12.82 0.41 5.39
C ILE A 108 -13.54 -0.77 4.74
N ILE A 109 -14.78 -1.07 5.13
CA ILE A 109 -15.51 -2.26 4.67
C ILE A 109 -15.79 -2.20 3.16
N PRO A 110 -16.45 -1.16 2.62
CA PRO A 110 -16.68 -1.04 1.18
C PRO A 110 -15.37 -0.84 0.40
N GLY A 111 -14.41 -0.09 0.96
CA GLY A 111 -13.08 0.10 0.37
C GLY A 111 -12.34 -1.22 0.17
N PHE A 112 -12.32 -2.06 1.20
CA PHE A 112 -11.69 -3.38 1.18
C PHE A 112 -12.38 -4.33 0.19
N ALA A 113 -13.72 -4.34 0.19
CA ALA A 113 -14.51 -5.19 -0.71
C ALA A 113 -14.28 -4.80 -2.18
N LEU A 114 -14.39 -3.51 -2.52
CA LEU A 114 -14.20 -3.02 -3.88
C LEU A 114 -12.76 -3.16 -4.36
N ALA A 115 -11.77 -2.95 -3.48
CA ALA A 115 -10.38 -3.25 -3.78
C ALA A 115 -10.16 -4.74 -4.07
N SER A 116 -10.73 -5.63 -3.26
CA SER A 116 -10.66 -7.08 -3.48
C SER A 116 -11.25 -7.49 -4.83
N VAL A 117 -12.45 -6.99 -5.14
CA VAL A 117 -13.12 -7.25 -6.42
C VAL A 117 -12.27 -6.73 -7.59
N ALA A 118 -11.73 -5.52 -7.50
CA ALA A 118 -10.86 -4.96 -8.52
C ALA A 118 -9.59 -5.81 -8.74
N ILE A 119 -8.95 -6.28 -7.66
CA ILE A 119 -7.79 -7.18 -7.76
C ILE A 119 -8.16 -8.48 -8.47
N ILE A 120 -9.31 -9.06 -8.12
CA ILE A 120 -9.80 -10.31 -8.71
C ILE A 120 -10.10 -10.13 -10.19
N VAL A 121 -10.94 -9.16 -10.53
CA VAL A 121 -11.34 -8.88 -11.91
C VAL A 121 -10.11 -8.57 -12.78
N VAL A 122 -9.26 -7.64 -12.36
CA VAL A 122 -8.09 -7.25 -13.16
C VAL A 122 -7.05 -8.37 -13.23
N SER A 123 -6.90 -9.20 -12.20
CA SER A 123 -6.01 -10.37 -12.26
C SER A 123 -6.55 -11.50 -13.13
N LEU A 124 -7.88 -11.64 -13.23
CA LEU A 124 -8.52 -12.63 -14.12
C LEU A 124 -8.45 -12.22 -15.59
N PHE A 125 -8.69 -10.94 -15.90
CA PHE A 125 -8.56 -10.38 -17.25
C PHE A 125 -7.09 -10.14 -17.65
N GLY A 126 -6.19 -10.05 -16.67
CA GLY A 126 -4.76 -9.87 -16.87
C GLY A 126 -4.05 -11.14 -17.36
N LYS A 127 -2.85 -10.97 -17.91
CA LYS A 127 -1.98 -12.10 -18.24
C LYS A 127 -1.58 -12.83 -16.95
N PRO A 128 -1.60 -14.18 -16.94
CA PRO A 128 -1.16 -14.94 -15.78
C PRO A 128 0.27 -14.55 -15.37
N PRO A 129 0.57 -14.54 -14.05
CA PRO A 129 1.89 -14.19 -13.56
C PRO A 129 2.94 -15.13 -14.16
N ALA A 130 4.14 -14.61 -14.41
CA ALA A 130 5.25 -15.35 -15.01
C ALA A 130 5.52 -16.65 -14.24
N SER A 131 5.95 -17.69 -14.96
CA SER A 131 6.25 -19.01 -14.39
C SER A 131 7.26 -18.97 -13.23
N SER A 132 8.19 -18.00 -13.23
CA SER A 132 9.11 -17.74 -12.12
C SER A 132 8.42 -17.29 -10.83
N ILE A 133 7.32 -16.53 -10.92
CA ILE A 133 6.52 -16.10 -9.77
C ILE A 133 5.70 -17.27 -9.23
N GLN A 134 5.14 -18.11 -10.10
CA GLN A 134 4.40 -19.31 -9.71
C GLN A 134 5.32 -20.33 -9.01
N GLN A 135 6.55 -20.51 -9.51
CA GLN A 135 7.55 -21.37 -8.87
C GLN A 135 7.97 -20.85 -7.49
N ARG A 136 8.17 -19.54 -7.34
CA ARG A 136 8.46 -18.94 -6.03
C ARG A 136 7.32 -19.14 -5.03
N PHE A 137 6.08 -18.97 -5.48
CA PHE A 137 4.91 -19.21 -4.65
C PHE A 137 4.83 -20.68 -4.23
N ALA A 138 5.04 -21.62 -5.15
CA ALA A 138 5.07 -23.05 -4.85
C ALA A 138 6.19 -23.44 -3.87
N GLN A 139 7.38 -22.84 -4.00
CA GLN A 139 8.47 -23.05 -3.04
C GLN A 139 8.12 -22.53 -1.64
N ALA A 140 7.53 -21.33 -1.54
CA ALA A 140 7.10 -20.78 -0.25
C ALA A 140 6.05 -21.67 0.43
N ASP A 141 5.11 -22.22 -0.34
CA ASP A 141 4.06 -23.11 0.14
C ASP A 141 4.62 -24.47 0.63
N GLN A 142 5.68 -24.96 -0.01
CA GLN A 142 6.39 -26.17 0.43
C GLN A 142 7.14 -25.96 1.74
N VAL A 143 7.79 -24.80 1.91
CA VAL A 143 8.49 -24.46 3.17
C VAL A 143 7.50 -24.33 4.33
N PHE A 144 6.34 -23.69 4.11
CA PHE A 144 5.31 -23.55 5.14
C PHE A 144 4.72 -24.89 5.61
N LYS A 145 4.65 -25.89 4.73
CA LYS A 145 4.17 -27.24 5.09
C LYS A 145 5.23 -28.13 5.77
N GLN A 146 6.50 -27.73 5.75
CA GLN A 146 7.62 -28.49 6.32
C GLN A 146 8.08 -27.97 7.70
N GLY A 147 7.58 -26.81 8.16
CA GLY A 147 7.84 -26.25 9.49
C GLY A 147 6.63 -26.41 10.41
#